data_AF-E2B8I7-F1
#
_entry.id   AF-E2B8I7-F1
#
_cell.length_a   1.000
_cell.length_b   1.000
_cell.length_c   1.000
_cell.angle_alpha   90.00
_cell.angle_beta   90.00
_cell.angle_gamma   90.00
#
_symmetry.space_group_name_H-M   'P 1'
#
loop_
_entity.id
_entity.type
_entity.pdbx_description
1 polymer ?
#
loop_
_entity_poly.entity_id
_entity_poly.type
_entity_poly.pdbx_seq_one_letter_code
_entity_poly.pdbx_strand_id
1 'polypeptide(L)'
;RFIRRIFSDASLNRWGASCGDSRTHVWWSADDRALHINTLELKAAFNALRCFTADLSDCDVLLRIDNTTALAYINKFGSVQYPRLPAISGEIGCWCEERNIFIFALTISSMENFIADCESRCKDPGTEWCLSDEAFQQVNKAFGPFDINLFASAINNKCDVCVSWFPNPGSFTTDAFAVAWEALNFYAFPPFILLPRVLRKLIDDEATGTLVV
;
A
#
# COMPACT_ATOMS: atom_id res chain seq x y z
N ARG A 1 1.62 -24.22 -10.98
CA ARG A 1 2.15 -23.06 -11.75
C ARG A 1 1.73 -21.83 -10.96
N PHE A 2 2.67 -21.02 -10.47
CA PHE A 2 2.33 -19.87 -9.62
C PHE A 2 1.41 -18.88 -10.34
N ILE A 3 0.32 -18.45 -9.68
CA ILE A 3 -0.63 -17.46 -10.24
C ILE A 3 0.02 -16.08 -10.27
N ARG A 4 0.71 -15.70 -9.19
CA ARG A 4 1.41 -14.41 -9.07
C ARG A 4 2.89 -14.62 -8.78
N ARG A 5 3.70 -13.74 -9.37
CA ARG A 5 5.13 -13.59 -9.09
C ARG A 5 5.35 -12.18 -8.60
N ILE A 6 5.57 -12.05 -7.30
CA ILE A 6 5.68 -10.79 -6.58
C ILE A 6 7.15 -10.55 -6.25
N PHE A 7 7.60 -9.34 -6.54
CA PHE A 7 8.92 -8.84 -6.18
C PHE A 7 8.71 -7.73 -5.16
N SER A 8 9.52 -7.70 -4.11
CA SER A 8 9.48 -6.65 -3.10
C SER A 8 10.89 -6.20 -2.71
N ASP A 9 10.99 -4.96 -2.29
CA ASP A 9 12.20 -4.35 -1.77
C ASP A 9 11.86 -3.27 -0.75
N ALA A 10 12.75 -3.04 0.21
CA ALA A 10 12.61 -1.98 1.19
C ALA A 10 13.79 -1.01 1.18
N SER A 11 13.47 0.27 1.36
CA SER A 11 14.42 1.29 1.76
C SER A 11 14.10 1.77 3.18
N LEU A 12 14.98 2.60 3.77
CA LEU A 12 14.71 3.21 5.08
C LEU A 12 13.53 4.18 5.08
N ASN A 13 13.06 4.60 3.91
CA ASN A 13 11.99 5.58 3.79
C ASN A 13 10.68 4.97 3.28
N ARG A 14 10.75 3.92 2.45
CA ARG A 14 9.62 3.39 1.67
C ARG A 14 9.81 1.92 1.37
N TRP A 15 8.74 1.25 0.96
CA TRP A 15 8.83 -0.04 0.26
C TRP A 15 8.31 0.07 -1.16
N GLY A 16 8.78 -0.84 -2.00
CA GLY A 16 8.37 -1.00 -3.38
C GLY A 16 8.08 -2.45 -3.69
N ALA A 17 7.13 -2.68 -4.59
CA ALA A 17 6.83 -4.02 -5.07
C ALA A 17 6.31 -4.01 -6.51
N SER A 18 6.48 -5.13 -7.18
CA SER A 18 5.99 -5.33 -8.54
C SER A 18 5.47 -6.75 -8.76
N CYS A 19 4.48 -6.88 -9.63
CA CYS A 19 3.92 -8.15 -10.05
C CYS A 19 3.46 -8.07 -11.51
N GLY A 20 4.24 -8.64 -12.43
CA GLY A 20 3.99 -8.47 -13.86
C GLY A 20 4.16 -7.00 -14.28
N ASP A 21 3.12 -6.42 -14.88
CA ASP A 21 3.11 -5.01 -15.30
C ASP A 21 2.67 -4.06 -14.17
N SER A 22 2.10 -4.60 -13.09
CA SER A 22 1.63 -3.81 -11.95
C SER A 22 2.78 -3.50 -10.98
N ARG A 23 2.79 -2.28 -10.44
CA ARG A 23 3.79 -1.79 -9.49
C ARG A 23 3.12 -1.00 -8.38
N THR A 24 3.75 -0.99 -7.21
CA THR A 24 3.29 -0.21 -6.07
C THR A 24 4.49 0.25 -5.26
N HIS A 25 4.41 1.45 -4.70
CA HIS A 25 5.34 1.96 -3.71
C HIS A 25 4.56 2.74 -2.68
N VAL A 26 4.98 2.66 -1.42
CA VAL A 26 4.36 3.36 -0.32
C VAL A 26 5.43 3.74 0.70
N TRP A 27 5.33 4.94 1.27
CA TRP A 27 6.23 5.40 2.32
C TRP A 27 6.07 4.58 3.62
N TRP A 28 7.08 4.56 4.45
CA TRP A 28 6.96 4.04 5.81
C TRP A 28 6.30 5.06 6.72
N SER A 29 5.52 4.60 7.69
CA SER A 29 5.07 5.43 8.82
C SER A 29 6.28 5.89 9.64
N ALA A 30 6.10 6.92 10.48
CA ALA A 30 7.16 7.40 11.36
C ALA A 30 7.72 6.28 12.27
N ASP A 31 6.85 5.42 12.78
CA ASP A 31 7.22 4.27 13.61
C ASP A 31 7.99 3.22 12.80
N ASP A 32 7.57 2.95 11.57
CA ASP A 32 8.22 1.96 10.71
C ASP A 32 9.64 2.40 10.30
N ARG A 33 9.86 3.70 10.11
CA ARG A 33 11.20 4.23 9.80
C ARG A 33 12.21 4.01 10.91
N ALA A 34 11.75 3.76 12.15
CA ALA A 34 12.62 3.42 13.27
C ALA A 34 13.01 1.92 13.30
N LEU A 35 12.38 1.08 12.47
CA LEU A 35 12.67 -0.35 12.41
C LEU A 35 13.97 -0.64 11.65
N HIS A 36 14.58 -1.78 11.99
CA HIS A 36 15.76 -2.27 11.29
C HIS A 36 15.41 -2.66 9.85
N ILE A 37 16.36 -2.47 8.91
CA ILE A 37 16.15 -2.73 7.47
C ILE A 37 15.64 -4.15 7.19
N ASN A 38 16.18 -5.18 7.86
CA ASN A 38 15.68 -6.56 7.71
C ASN A 38 14.20 -6.73 8.10
N THR A 39 13.71 -5.95 9.07
CA THR A 39 12.29 -5.93 9.45
C THR A 39 11.47 -5.21 8.39
N LEU A 40 11.99 -4.11 7.83
CA LEU A 40 11.34 -3.39 6.74
C LEU A 40 11.24 -4.25 5.47
N GLU A 41 12.25 -5.04 5.13
CA GLU A 41 12.22 -6.00 4.03
C GLU A 41 11.13 -7.06 4.22
N LEU A 42 11.01 -7.61 5.43
CA LEU A 42 9.95 -8.56 5.76
C LEU A 42 8.56 -7.89 5.68
N LYS A 43 8.44 -6.64 6.15
CA LYS A 43 7.21 -5.87 6.09
C LYS A 43 6.83 -5.50 4.64
N ALA A 44 7.82 -5.19 3.80
CA ALA A 44 7.64 -4.92 2.38
C ALA A 44 7.09 -6.15 1.65
N ALA A 45 7.67 -7.34 1.93
CA ALA A 45 7.16 -8.60 1.39
C ALA A 45 5.71 -8.87 1.81
N PHE A 46 5.36 -8.60 3.07
CA PHE A 46 3.98 -8.77 3.55
C PHE A 46 3.00 -7.78 2.90
N ASN A 47 3.38 -6.50 2.82
CA ASN A 47 2.53 -5.50 2.18
C ASN A 47 2.34 -5.82 0.68
N ALA A 48 3.41 -6.21 -0.01
CA ALA A 48 3.35 -6.65 -1.40
C ALA A 48 2.41 -7.85 -1.59
N LEU A 49 2.50 -8.84 -0.70
CA LEU A 49 1.58 -9.98 -0.69
C LEU A 49 0.13 -9.50 -0.54
N ARG A 50 -0.18 -8.68 0.45
CA ARG A 50 -1.54 -8.17 0.68
C ARG A 50 -2.07 -7.41 -0.54
N CYS A 51 -1.24 -6.57 -1.17
CA CYS A 51 -1.64 -5.78 -2.33
C CYS A 51 -1.97 -6.63 -3.56
N PHE A 52 -1.17 -7.66 -3.84
CA PHE A 52 -1.31 -8.46 -5.08
C PHE A 52 -2.11 -9.76 -4.90
N THR A 53 -2.57 -10.05 -3.68
CA THR A 53 -3.37 -11.24 -3.36
C THR A 53 -4.66 -10.94 -2.62
N ALA A 54 -5.06 -9.67 -2.48
CA ALA A 54 -6.29 -9.28 -1.81
C ALA A 54 -7.55 -9.93 -2.44
N ASP A 55 -7.52 -10.14 -3.76
CA ASP A 55 -8.57 -10.74 -4.59
C ASP A 55 -8.40 -12.24 -4.83
N LEU A 56 -7.38 -12.87 -4.23
CA LEU A 56 -7.03 -14.27 -4.49
C LEU A 56 -7.33 -15.18 -3.29
N SER A 57 -7.78 -16.40 -3.60
CA SER A 57 -7.83 -17.53 -2.67
C SER A 57 -7.42 -18.81 -3.41
N ASP A 58 -7.07 -19.85 -2.65
CA ASP A 58 -6.82 -21.21 -3.17
C ASP A 58 -5.76 -21.27 -4.27
N CYS A 59 -4.60 -20.63 -4.04
CA CYS A 59 -3.59 -20.47 -5.08
C CYS A 59 -2.14 -20.49 -4.59
N ASP A 60 -1.21 -20.73 -5.52
CA ASP A 60 0.22 -20.66 -5.27
C ASP A 60 0.80 -19.32 -5.71
N VAL A 61 1.54 -18.66 -4.81
CA VAL A 61 2.20 -17.37 -5.04
C VAL A 61 3.70 -17.51 -4.85
N LEU A 62 4.47 -16.92 -5.76
CA LEU A 62 5.93 -16.86 -5.66
C LEU A 62 6.36 -15.46 -5.25
N LEU A 63 6.99 -15.35 -4.08
CA LEU A 63 7.65 -14.15 -3.56
C LEU A 63 9.14 -14.18 -3.90
N ARG A 64 9.64 -13.08 -4.45
CA ARG A 64 11.05 -12.88 -4.79
C ARG A 64 11.59 -11.67 -4.04
N ILE A 65 12.64 -11.90 -3.26
CA ILE A 65 13.21 -10.95 -2.31
C ILE A 65 14.73 -11.05 -2.43
N ASP A 66 15.48 -9.95 -2.35
CA ASP A 66 16.94 -9.99 -2.38
C ASP A 66 17.58 -10.09 -0.98
N ASN A 67 16.81 -9.81 0.07
CA ASN A 67 17.21 -10.00 1.46
C ASN A 67 17.03 -11.46 1.93
N THR A 68 18.15 -12.15 2.14
CA THR A 68 18.20 -13.55 2.62
C THR A 68 17.69 -13.73 4.05
N THR A 69 17.75 -12.69 4.89
CA THR A 69 17.24 -12.74 6.27
C THR A 69 15.72 -12.71 6.28
N ALA A 70 15.10 -11.83 5.49
CA ALA A 70 13.66 -11.79 5.29
C ALA A 70 13.15 -13.11 4.68
N LEU A 71 13.86 -13.65 3.68
CA LEU A 71 13.56 -14.96 3.12
C LEU A 71 13.57 -16.07 4.19
N ALA A 72 14.60 -16.09 5.03
CA ALA A 72 14.73 -17.10 6.09
C ALA A 72 13.57 -17.01 7.08
N TYR A 73 13.06 -15.81 7.38
CA TYR A 73 11.88 -15.65 8.23
C TYR A 73 10.61 -16.19 7.58
N ILE A 74 10.41 -15.90 6.29
CA ILE A 74 9.27 -16.39 5.52
C ILE A 74 9.31 -17.92 5.40
N ASN A 75 10.43 -18.50 5.00
CA ASN A 75 10.54 -19.96 4.86
C ASN A 75 10.49 -20.71 6.21
N LYS A 76 10.65 -20.01 7.34
CA LYS A 76 10.56 -20.58 8.70
C LYS A 76 9.18 -20.45 9.33
N PHE A 77 8.15 -20.03 8.58
CA PHE A 77 6.77 -20.02 9.07
C PHE A 77 6.42 -21.37 9.72
N GLY A 78 5.88 -21.32 10.94
CA GLY A 78 5.45 -22.50 11.70
C GLY A 78 6.55 -23.18 12.55
N SER A 79 7.78 -22.66 12.58
CA SER A 79 8.81 -23.25 13.47
C SER A 79 8.60 -22.86 14.94
N VAL A 80 8.13 -23.84 15.73
CA VAL A 80 7.92 -23.75 17.20
C VAL A 80 9.21 -23.35 17.97
N GLN A 81 10.37 -23.49 17.33
CA GLN A 81 11.69 -23.33 17.92
C GLN A 81 12.16 -21.87 18.05
N TYR A 82 11.49 -20.90 17.41
CA TYR A 82 11.91 -19.49 17.39
C TYR A 82 10.80 -18.54 17.89
N PRO A 83 10.58 -18.41 19.21
CA PRO A 83 9.55 -17.54 19.79
C PRO A 83 9.82 -16.02 19.64
N ARG A 84 10.93 -15.62 18.99
CA ARG A 84 11.30 -14.23 18.68
C ARG A 84 11.25 -13.92 17.18
N LEU A 85 10.47 -14.67 16.42
CA LEU A 85 10.14 -14.26 15.06
C LEU A 85 9.42 -12.90 15.11
N PRO A 86 9.72 -11.95 14.21
CA PRO A 86 8.98 -10.71 14.14
C PRO A 86 7.48 -11.01 14.02
N ALA A 87 6.61 -10.29 14.74
CA ALA A 87 5.15 -10.48 14.71
C ALA A 87 4.59 -10.59 13.27
N ILE A 88 5.19 -9.84 12.35
CA ILE A 88 4.94 -9.85 10.90
C ILE A 88 4.95 -11.25 10.31
N SER A 89 5.82 -12.15 10.79
CA SER A 89 5.88 -13.52 10.25
C SER A 89 4.62 -14.32 10.58
N GLY A 90 4.05 -14.13 11.77
CA GLY A 90 2.77 -14.73 12.14
C GLY A 90 1.63 -14.16 11.30
N GLU A 91 1.64 -12.85 11.06
CA GLU A 91 0.64 -12.16 10.24
C GLU A 91 0.63 -12.65 8.78
N ILE A 92 1.80 -12.89 8.18
CA ILE A 92 1.90 -13.50 6.84
C ILE A 92 1.26 -14.90 6.86
N GLY A 93 1.57 -15.70 7.88
CA GLY A 93 0.97 -17.03 8.06
C GLY A 93 -0.54 -17.00 8.13
N CYS A 94 -1.11 -16.17 9.02
CA CYS A 94 -2.56 -16.01 9.15
C CYS A 94 -3.21 -15.54 7.84
N TRP A 95 -2.61 -14.55 7.16
CA TRP A 95 -3.13 -14.06 5.88
C TRP A 95 -3.24 -15.17 4.83
N CYS A 96 -2.23 -16.05 4.77
CA CYS A 96 -2.17 -17.18 3.86
C CYS A 96 -3.16 -18.27 4.23
N GLU A 97 -3.22 -18.62 5.52
CA GLU A 97 -4.09 -19.67 6.04
C GLU A 97 -5.58 -19.33 5.81
N GLU A 98 -5.97 -18.09 6.13
CA GLU A 98 -7.35 -17.59 5.92
C GLU A 98 -7.81 -17.69 4.46
N ARG A 99 -6.88 -17.64 3.49
CA ARG A 99 -7.17 -17.57 2.06
C ARG A 99 -6.73 -18.83 1.30
N ASN A 100 -6.20 -19.83 2.01
CA ASN A 100 -5.61 -21.02 1.41
C ASN A 100 -4.57 -20.69 0.32
N ILE A 101 -3.70 -19.70 0.59
CA ILE A 101 -2.63 -19.29 -0.32
C ILE A 101 -1.32 -19.97 0.10
N PHE A 102 -0.67 -20.66 -0.84
CA PHE A 102 0.65 -21.23 -0.63
C PHE A 102 1.73 -20.30 -1.16
N ILE A 103 2.58 -19.81 -0.26
CA ILE A 103 3.70 -18.95 -0.61
C ILE A 103 4.97 -19.78 -0.79
N PHE A 104 5.66 -19.50 -1.88
CA PHE A 104 7.02 -19.94 -2.12
C PHE A 104 7.90 -18.70 -2.16
N ALA A 105 8.91 -18.64 -1.31
CA ALA A 105 9.84 -17.52 -1.31
C ALA A 105 11.19 -17.95 -1.89
N LEU A 106 11.72 -17.17 -2.82
CA LEU A 106 13.05 -17.38 -3.42
C LEU A 106 13.90 -16.11 -3.31
N THR A 107 15.17 -16.28 -2.95
CA THR A 107 16.12 -15.19 -3.07
C THR A 107 16.45 -14.95 -4.54
N ILE A 108 16.53 -13.68 -4.92
CA ILE A 108 17.01 -13.25 -6.24
C ILE A 108 18.20 -12.30 -6.10
N SER A 109 18.94 -12.12 -7.18
CA SER A 109 20.01 -11.12 -7.19
C SER A 109 19.43 -9.70 -7.23
N SER A 110 20.12 -8.72 -6.65
CA SER A 110 19.66 -7.32 -6.69
C SER A 110 19.56 -6.78 -8.13
N MET A 111 20.32 -7.33 -9.09
CA MET A 111 20.17 -7.01 -10.52
C MET A 111 18.80 -7.43 -11.07
N GLU A 112 18.27 -8.57 -10.62
CA GLU A 112 16.94 -9.05 -11.00
C GLU A 112 15.82 -8.35 -10.21
N ASN A 113 16.13 -7.75 -9.05
CA ASN A 113 15.17 -7.01 -8.22
C ASN A 113 15.08 -5.51 -8.57
N PHE A 114 15.70 -5.07 -9.67
CA PHE A 114 15.81 -3.66 -10.05
C PHE A 114 14.47 -2.90 -10.04
N ILE A 115 13.37 -3.53 -10.44
CA ILE A 115 12.05 -2.86 -10.47
C ILE A 115 11.59 -2.53 -9.05
N ALA A 116 11.60 -3.52 -8.13
CA ALA A 116 11.19 -3.28 -6.76
C ALA A 116 12.15 -2.31 -6.04
N ASP A 117 13.47 -2.42 -6.28
CA ASP A 117 14.49 -1.50 -5.78
C ASP A 117 14.24 -0.05 -6.26
N CYS A 118 13.89 0.11 -7.54
CA CYS A 118 13.51 1.41 -8.08
C CYS A 118 12.24 1.94 -7.42
N GLU A 119 11.21 1.12 -7.24
CA GLU A 119 9.98 1.53 -6.56
C GLU A 119 10.24 1.90 -5.08
N SER A 120 11.13 1.20 -4.37
CA SER A 120 11.46 1.49 -2.97
C SER A 120 12.32 2.77 -2.82
N ARG A 121 13.11 3.12 -3.85
CA ARG A 121 14.08 4.23 -3.85
C ARG A 121 13.73 5.43 -4.73
N CYS A 122 12.67 5.36 -5.55
CA CYS A 122 12.30 6.46 -6.44
C CYS A 122 12.16 7.76 -5.63
N LYS A 123 12.68 8.86 -6.15
CA LYS A 123 12.48 10.15 -5.48
C LYS A 123 11.08 10.63 -5.79
N ASP A 124 10.39 11.06 -4.73
CA ASP A 124 9.06 11.67 -4.70
C ASP A 124 8.61 12.24 -6.06
N PRO A 125 7.56 11.69 -6.70
CA PRO A 125 6.99 12.30 -7.91
C PRO A 125 6.31 13.64 -7.63
N GLY A 126 6.28 14.12 -6.37
CA GLY A 126 5.53 15.29 -5.96
C GLY A 126 4.02 15.02 -5.93
N THR A 127 3.61 13.77 -5.76
CA THR A 127 2.20 13.33 -5.87
C THR A 127 1.59 12.82 -4.56
N GLU A 128 2.37 12.67 -3.49
CA GLU A 128 1.86 12.22 -2.17
C GLU A 128 1.85 13.35 -1.14
N TRP A 129 1.27 14.49 -1.50
CA TRP A 129 1.08 15.60 -0.58
C TRP A 129 -0.10 15.30 0.35
N CYS A 130 0.01 15.68 1.62
CA CYS A 130 -1.09 15.58 2.58
C CYS A 130 -1.16 16.83 3.44
N LEU A 131 -2.37 17.26 3.78
CA LEU A 131 -2.58 18.33 4.75
C LEU A 131 -2.05 17.92 6.13
N SER A 132 -1.52 18.88 6.88
CA SER A 132 -1.20 18.65 8.29
C SER A 132 -2.46 18.31 9.08
N ASP A 133 -2.30 17.58 10.19
CA ASP A 133 -3.44 17.21 11.04
C ASP A 133 -4.19 18.44 11.56
N GLU A 134 -3.49 19.51 11.91
CA GLU A 134 -4.09 20.75 12.40
C GLU A 134 -4.90 21.45 11.31
N ALA A 135 -4.38 21.49 10.09
CA ALA A 135 -5.09 22.07 8.95
C ALA A 135 -6.32 21.23 8.59
N PHE A 136 -6.18 19.89 8.59
CA PHE A 136 -7.30 18.99 8.31
C PHE A 136 -8.39 19.12 9.38
N GLN A 137 -8.05 19.24 10.66
CA GLN A 137 -9.02 19.46 11.73
C GLN A 137 -9.83 20.76 11.55
N GLN A 138 -9.21 21.82 11.04
CA GLN A 138 -9.92 23.07 10.71
C GLN A 138 -10.92 22.86 9.57
N VAL A 139 -10.51 22.14 8.51
CA VAL A 139 -11.38 21.79 7.39
C VAL A 139 -12.54 20.91 7.85
N ASN A 140 -12.26 19.86 8.63
CA ASN A 140 -13.27 18.94 9.15
C ASN A 140 -14.28 19.65 10.08
N LYS A 141 -13.83 20.63 10.86
CA LYS A 141 -14.72 21.44 11.69
C LYS A 141 -15.67 22.34 10.88
N ALA A 142 -15.23 22.80 9.71
CA ALA A 142 -16.00 23.71 8.85
C ALA A 142 -16.90 22.98 7.85
N PHE A 143 -16.45 21.86 7.29
CA PHE A 143 -17.08 21.18 6.15
C PHE A 143 -17.32 19.68 6.36
N GLY A 144 -16.81 19.10 7.45
CA GLY A 144 -17.00 17.69 7.78
C GLY A 144 -18.33 17.43 8.52
N PRO A 145 -18.55 16.18 8.96
CA PRO A 145 -17.67 15.02 8.84
C PRO A 145 -17.64 14.44 7.41
N PHE A 146 -16.50 13.88 7.01
CA PHE A 146 -16.32 13.27 5.69
C PHE A 146 -16.41 11.76 5.74
N ASP A 147 -17.09 11.18 4.75
CA ASP A 147 -17.26 9.72 4.62
C ASP A 147 -16.01 9.05 4.04
N ILE A 148 -15.30 9.76 3.14
CA ILE A 148 -14.20 9.20 2.37
C ILE A 148 -13.12 10.24 2.04
N ASN A 149 -11.86 9.82 2.11
CA ASN A 149 -10.71 10.60 1.65
C ASN A 149 -10.29 10.12 0.25
N LEU A 150 -10.54 10.95 -0.77
CA LEU A 150 -10.14 10.68 -2.13
C LEU A 150 -8.70 11.14 -2.38
N PHE A 151 -7.95 10.35 -3.14
CA PHE A 151 -6.54 10.60 -3.48
C PHE A 151 -5.57 10.47 -2.30
N ALA A 152 -5.93 9.64 -1.31
CA ALA A 152 -5.12 9.38 -0.12
C ALA A 152 -4.69 7.90 -0.05
N SER A 153 -3.45 7.68 0.39
CA SER A 153 -2.95 6.38 0.80
C SER A 153 -3.41 6.06 2.23
N ALA A 154 -3.35 4.79 2.65
CA ALA A 154 -3.68 4.38 4.01
C ALA A 154 -2.86 5.12 5.09
N ILE A 155 -1.71 5.70 4.72
CA ILE A 155 -0.78 6.37 5.65
C ILE A 155 -1.12 7.85 5.81
N ASN A 156 -1.60 8.48 4.75
CA ASN A 156 -1.96 9.90 4.78
C ASN A 156 -3.49 10.10 4.86
N ASN A 157 -4.23 9.01 5.02
CA ASN A 157 -5.67 8.99 5.19
C ASN A 157 -6.07 9.80 6.44
N LYS A 158 -7.19 10.51 6.32
CA LYS A 158 -7.76 11.39 7.35
C LYS A 158 -9.21 11.02 7.68
N CYS A 159 -9.74 9.99 7.00
CA CYS A 159 -11.09 9.44 7.14
C CYS A 159 -11.00 7.94 7.44
N ASP A 160 -12.11 7.29 7.77
CA ASP A 160 -12.12 5.83 7.98
C ASP A 160 -11.89 5.06 6.67
N VAL A 161 -12.28 5.65 5.54
CA VAL A 161 -12.18 5.06 4.20
C VAL A 161 -11.35 5.98 3.29
N CYS A 162 -10.43 5.41 2.49
CA CYS A 162 -9.68 6.15 1.48
C CYS A 162 -9.61 5.46 0.12
N VAL A 163 -9.40 6.27 -0.92
CA VAL A 163 -9.11 5.80 -2.28
C VAL A 163 -7.69 6.21 -2.67
N SER A 164 -6.82 5.22 -2.82
CA SER A 164 -5.40 5.44 -3.10
C SER A 164 -5.08 5.31 -4.57
N TRP A 165 -4.02 5.97 -5.04
CA TRP A 165 -3.58 5.86 -6.44
C TRP A 165 -2.99 4.48 -6.78
N PHE A 166 -2.43 3.80 -5.78
CA PHE A 166 -1.84 2.47 -5.89
C PHE A 166 -2.56 1.49 -4.97
N PRO A 167 -2.55 0.17 -5.27
CA PRO A 167 -3.05 -0.85 -4.35
C PRO A 167 -2.33 -0.73 -3.01
N ASN A 168 -3.10 -0.46 -1.95
CA ASN A 168 -2.63 -0.29 -0.59
C ASN A 168 -3.55 -1.06 0.37
N PRO A 169 -3.04 -1.79 1.37
CA PRO A 169 -3.93 -2.55 2.25
C PRO A 169 -4.85 -1.61 3.04
N GLY A 170 -6.17 -1.80 2.90
CA GLY A 170 -7.19 -0.97 3.53
C GLY A 170 -7.75 0.18 2.67
N SER A 171 -7.26 0.35 1.44
CA SER A 171 -7.90 1.26 0.47
C SER A 171 -9.21 0.64 -0.08
N PHE A 172 -10.24 1.47 -0.28
CA PHE A 172 -11.54 1.04 -0.83
C PHE A 172 -11.44 0.66 -2.31
N THR A 173 -10.69 1.44 -3.07
CA THR A 173 -10.36 1.16 -4.48
C THR A 173 -9.07 1.88 -4.86
N THR A 174 -8.56 1.60 -6.05
CA THR A 174 -7.33 2.20 -6.59
C THR A 174 -7.59 3.32 -7.61
N ASP A 175 -8.85 3.60 -7.94
CA ASP A 175 -9.24 4.68 -8.86
C ASP A 175 -10.39 5.52 -8.28
N ALA A 176 -10.06 6.73 -7.82
CA ALA A 176 -11.03 7.68 -7.29
C ALA A 176 -12.06 8.13 -8.34
N PHE A 177 -11.71 8.08 -9.64
CA PHE A 177 -12.61 8.48 -10.71
C PHE A 177 -13.56 7.36 -11.13
N ALA A 178 -13.36 6.12 -10.67
CA ALA A 178 -14.28 5.01 -10.90
C ALA A 178 -15.43 4.97 -9.87
N VAL A 179 -15.33 5.77 -8.80
CA VAL A 179 -16.36 5.87 -7.75
C VAL A 179 -17.42 6.90 -8.17
N ALA A 180 -18.68 6.64 -7.84
CA ALA A 180 -19.76 7.62 -7.96
C ALA A 180 -19.71 8.59 -6.77
N TRP A 181 -19.59 9.89 -7.03
CA TRP A 181 -19.39 10.91 -5.99
C TRP A 181 -20.72 11.54 -5.53
N GLU A 182 -21.81 11.33 -6.26
CA GLU A 182 -23.11 12.00 -6.10
C GLU A 182 -23.67 11.91 -4.67
N ALA A 183 -23.45 10.78 -3.99
CA ALA A 183 -23.98 10.47 -2.66
C ALA A 183 -22.92 10.46 -1.54
N LEU A 184 -21.69 10.90 -1.82
CA LEU A 184 -20.58 10.85 -0.86
C LEU A 184 -20.23 12.25 -0.36
N ASN A 185 -20.16 12.44 0.96
CA ASN A 185 -19.52 13.65 1.50
C ASN A 185 -18.01 13.42 1.57
N PHE A 186 -17.33 13.66 0.44
CA PHE A 186 -15.91 13.37 0.33
C PHE A 186 -15.01 14.57 0.68
N TYR A 187 -13.81 14.24 1.17
CA TYR A 187 -12.67 15.14 1.20
C TYR A 187 -11.69 14.73 0.09
N ALA A 188 -11.19 15.69 -0.67
CA ALA A 188 -10.20 15.46 -1.72
C ALA A 188 -9.04 16.46 -1.62
N PHE A 189 -7.82 15.92 -1.67
CA PHE A 189 -6.60 16.72 -1.81
C PHE A 189 -5.73 16.13 -2.94
N PRO A 190 -6.17 16.26 -4.20
CA PRO A 190 -5.50 15.64 -5.33
C PRO A 190 -4.21 16.38 -5.70
N PRO A 191 -3.25 15.69 -6.34
CA PRO A 191 -2.16 16.35 -7.06
C PRO A 191 -2.69 17.45 -8.01
N PHE A 192 -2.01 18.60 -8.06
CA PHE A 192 -2.45 19.78 -8.81
C PHE A 192 -2.80 19.47 -10.29
N ILE A 193 -2.05 18.58 -10.92
CA ILE A 193 -2.27 18.16 -12.33
C ILE A 193 -3.63 17.50 -12.56
N LEU A 194 -4.26 16.97 -11.52
CA LEU A 194 -5.56 16.28 -11.60
C LEU A 194 -6.74 17.20 -11.32
N LEU A 195 -6.52 18.44 -10.84
CA LEU A 195 -7.59 19.38 -10.55
C LEU A 195 -8.58 19.55 -11.71
N PRO A 196 -8.15 19.69 -12.99
CA PRO A 196 -9.10 19.80 -14.09
C PRO A 196 -10.02 18.58 -14.22
N ARG A 197 -9.48 17.38 -13.96
CA ARG A 197 -10.24 16.12 -14.03
C ARG A 197 -11.16 15.96 -12.83
N VAL A 198 -10.73 16.36 -11.64
CA VAL A 198 -11.56 16.37 -10.42
C VAL A 198 -12.72 17.34 -10.57
N LEU A 199 -12.47 18.57 -11.02
CA LEU A 199 -13.54 19.55 -11.28
C LEU A 199 -14.53 19.05 -12.34
N ARG A 200 -14.05 18.37 -13.39
CA ARG A 200 -14.93 17.75 -14.37
C ARG A 200 -15.80 16.66 -13.74
N LYS A 201 -15.20 15.77 -12.95
CA LYS A 201 -15.92 14.70 -12.23
C LYS A 201 -17.01 15.27 -11.31
N LEU A 202 -16.74 16.38 -10.62
CA LEU A 202 -17.75 17.04 -9.77
C LEU A 202 -18.96 17.51 -10.56
N ILE A 203 -18.74 18.06 -11.75
CA ILE A 203 -19.82 18.53 -12.61
C ILE A 203 -20.58 17.33 -13.20
N ASP A 204 -19.86 16.33 -13.70
CA ASP A 204 -20.45 15.18 -14.40
C ASP A 204 -21.30 14.32 -13.44
N ASP A 205 -20.88 14.17 -12.18
CA ASP A 205 -21.59 13.43 -11.14
C ASP A 205 -22.60 14.31 -10.36
N GLU A 206 -22.72 15.60 -10.68
CA GLU A 206 -23.50 16.56 -9.88
C GLU A 206 -23.17 16.51 -8.36
N ALA A 207 -21.92 16.19 -8.04
CA ALA A 207 -21.50 15.86 -6.68
C ALA A 207 -21.15 17.10 -5.86
N THR A 208 -21.38 17.02 -4.55
CA THR A 208 -20.97 18.04 -3.58
C THR A 208 -19.92 17.46 -2.63
N GLY A 209 -18.79 18.14 -2.46
CA GLY A 209 -17.77 17.74 -1.49
C GLY A 209 -16.68 18.78 -1.32
N THR A 210 -15.70 18.47 -0.47
CA THR A 210 -14.64 19.42 -0.07
C THR A 210 -13.35 19.12 -0.81
N LEU A 211 -12.99 20.02 -1.73
CA LEU A 211 -11.73 19.99 -2.47
C LEU A 211 -10.76 21.02 -1.89
N VAL A 212 -9.59 20.59 -1.44
CA VAL A 212 -8.49 21.47 -1.03
C VAL A 212 -7.47 21.57 -2.18
N VAL A 213 -6.94 22.77 -2.41
CA VAL A 213 -6.03 23.11 -3.50
C VAL A 213 -4.80 23.84 -2.97
#